data_AF-A0A3D2VTE1-F1
#
_entry.id   AF-A0A3D2VTE1-F1
#
_cell.length_a   1.000
_cell.length_b   1.000
_cell.length_c   1.000
_cell.angle_alpha   90.00
_cell.angle_beta   90.00
_cell.angle_gamma   90.00
#
_symmetry.space_group_name_H-M   'P 1'
#
loop_
_entity.id
_entity.type
_entity.pdbx_description
1 polymer ?
#
loop_
_entity_poly.entity_id
_entity_poly.type
_entity_poly.pdbx_seq_one_letter_code
_entity_poly.pdbx_strand_id
1 'polypeptide(L)'
;MSRPKKQAAALHRRLMELFPKAFPADYDALLPLKLGIETDILARLLALGEPAEPDLLRRVLANHTGRAGYLLALLHRPGGRRHDLDGNPCGEVDAQARGEAVRLLGEHQKRQKEASVRHRQNRALEKAQQAAKAARIAERERKAAEKRRRREEHERNRQRGIERRAAEARARETAQRGEKPPLPEVVHKRRRRVDPDRIDPKDRKP
;
A
#
# COMPACT_ATOMS: atom_id res chain seq x y z
N MET A 1 -13.49 14.54 -10.87
CA MET A 1 -13.02 15.53 -11.86
C MET A 1 -14.14 16.53 -12.13
N SER A 2 -13.90 17.84 -11.92
CA SER A 2 -14.89 18.90 -12.21
C SER A 2 -15.25 18.95 -13.70
N ARG A 3 -16.48 19.40 -14.04
CA ARG A 3 -16.98 19.52 -15.43
C ARG A 3 -16.02 20.32 -16.35
N PRO A 4 -15.57 21.54 -15.99
CA PRO A 4 -14.60 22.29 -16.79
C PRO A 4 -13.29 21.55 -17.04
N LYS A 5 -12.80 20.77 -16.06
CA LYS A 5 -11.58 19.98 -16.23
C LYS A 5 -11.77 18.85 -17.25
N LYS A 6 -12.96 18.24 -17.30
CA LYS A 6 -13.29 17.22 -18.30
C LYS A 6 -13.38 17.84 -19.70
N GLN A 7 -13.99 19.01 -19.84
CA GLN A 7 -14.09 19.73 -21.12
C GLN A 7 -12.70 20.12 -21.64
N ALA A 8 -11.82 20.63 -20.79
CA ALA A 8 -10.45 20.97 -21.18
C ALA A 8 -9.66 19.73 -21.63
N ALA A 9 -9.78 18.61 -20.91
CA ALA A 9 -9.13 17.36 -21.32
C ALA A 9 -9.67 16.83 -22.66
N ALA A 10 -10.98 16.93 -22.90
CA ALA A 10 -11.59 16.53 -24.17
C ALA A 10 -11.11 17.41 -25.33
N LEU A 11 -11.08 18.73 -25.14
CA LEU A 11 -10.56 19.66 -26.14
C LEU A 11 -9.07 19.41 -26.41
N HIS A 12 -8.25 19.19 -25.37
CA HIS A 12 -6.83 18.89 -25.55
C HIS A 12 -6.62 17.62 -26.37
N ARG A 13 -7.38 16.55 -26.08
CA ARG A 13 -7.35 15.32 -26.88
C ARG A 13 -7.73 15.59 -28.34
N ARG A 14 -8.77 16.40 -28.57
CA ARG A 14 -9.17 16.78 -29.94
C ARG A 14 -8.06 17.53 -30.67
N LEU A 15 -7.36 18.44 -30.00
CA LEU A 15 -6.21 19.15 -30.58
C LEU A 15 -5.04 18.20 -30.92
N MET A 16 -4.83 17.14 -30.13
CA MET A 16 -3.83 16.11 -30.45
C MET A 16 -4.17 15.32 -31.71
N GLU A 17 -5.46 15.06 -31.94
CA GLU A 17 -5.95 14.38 -33.14
C GLU A 17 -5.85 15.29 -34.37
N LEU A 18 -6.19 16.57 -34.24
CA LEU A 18 -6.22 17.53 -35.34
C LEU A 18 -4.83 18.07 -35.71
N PHE A 19 -3.96 18.30 -34.72
CA PHE A 19 -2.66 18.94 -34.89
C PHE A 19 -1.55 18.10 -34.24
N PRO A 20 -1.29 16.87 -34.73
CA PRO A 20 -0.35 15.94 -34.09
C PRO A 20 1.09 16.46 -34.06
N LYS A 21 1.45 17.37 -34.96
CA LYS A 21 2.79 17.99 -35.00
C LYS A 21 3.00 19.03 -33.89
N ALA A 22 1.97 19.79 -33.54
CA ALA A 22 2.03 20.76 -32.45
C ALA A 22 1.67 20.14 -31.10
N PHE A 23 0.77 19.15 -31.09
CA PHE A 23 0.29 18.46 -29.89
C PHE A 23 0.55 16.95 -29.99
N PRO A 24 1.82 16.50 -29.94
CA PRO A 24 2.12 15.08 -29.98
C PRO A 24 1.65 14.36 -28.72
N ALA A 25 1.39 13.06 -28.88
CA ALA A 25 1.11 12.15 -27.77
C ALA A 25 2.35 11.89 -26.91
N ASP A 26 3.50 11.75 -27.59
CA ASP A 26 4.77 11.46 -26.95
C ASP A 26 5.34 12.69 -26.25
N TYR A 27 5.83 12.47 -25.04
CA TYR A 27 6.35 13.53 -24.19
C TYR A 27 7.63 14.16 -24.76
N ASP A 28 8.51 13.34 -25.35
CA ASP A 28 9.79 13.78 -25.90
C ASP A 28 9.66 14.46 -27.28
N ALA A 29 8.50 14.30 -27.92
CA ALA A 29 8.19 14.92 -29.20
C ALA A 29 7.66 16.36 -29.05
N LEU A 30 7.40 16.83 -27.81
CA LEU A 30 6.86 18.18 -27.57
C LEU A 30 7.78 19.25 -28.15
N LEU A 31 7.17 20.21 -28.86
CA LEU A 31 7.86 21.33 -29.50
C LEU A 31 7.42 22.66 -28.85
N PRO A 32 8.34 23.64 -28.74
CA PRO A 32 7.96 25.00 -28.37
C PRO A 32 6.93 25.57 -29.36
N LEU A 33 5.77 26.00 -28.87
CA LEU A 33 4.71 26.54 -29.71
C LEU A 33 4.98 28.01 -30.09
N LYS A 34 4.51 28.39 -31.27
CA LYS A 34 4.44 29.78 -31.76
C LYS A 34 3.73 30.68 -30.75
N LEU A 35 4.19 31.93 -30.62
CA LEU A 35 3.48 32.93 -29.82
C LEU A 35 2.17 33.31 -30.50
N GLY A 36 1.09 33.41 -29.72
CA GLY A 36 -0.24 33.69 -30.26
C GLY A 36 -0.89 32.51 -31.00
N ILE A 37 -0.39 31.27 -30.83
CA ILE A 37 -0.96 30.08 -31.47
C ILE A 37 -2.47 29.88 -31.18
N GLU A 38 -2.98 30.50 -30.12
CA GLU A 38 -4.42 30.60 -29.80
C GLU A 38 -5.27 31.04 -31.00
N THR A 39 -4.85 32.11 -31.70
CA THR A 39 -5.60 32.64 -32.84
C THR A 39 -5.61 31.66 -33.99
N ASP A 40 -4.48 31.01 -34.23
CA ASP A 40 -4.31 30.04 -35.32
C ASP A 40 -5.18 28.80 -35.06
N ILE A 41 -5.25 28.33 -33.80
CA ILE A 41 -6.09 27.20 -33.39
C ILE A 41 -7.57 27.55 -33.55
N LEU A 42 -8.01 28.72 -33.05
CA LEU A 42 -9.41 29.13 -33.15
C LEU A 42 -9.84 29.28 -34.61
N ALA A 43 -8.99 29.85 -35.47
CA ALA A 43 -9.26 29.98 -36.90
C ALA A 43 -9.39 28.60 -37.57
N ARG A 44 -8.50 27.65 -37.28
CA ARG A 44 -8.57 26.29 -37.83
C ARG A 44 -9.81 25.53 -37.34
N LEU A 45 -10.14 25.65 -36.06
CA LEU A 45 -11.33 25.01 -35.48
C LEU A 45 -12.63 25.57 -36.07
N LEU A 46 -12.69 26.89 -36.27
CA LEU A 46 -13.83 27.54 -36.93
C LEU A 46 -13.98 27.05 -38.38
N ALA A 47 -12.89 26.94 -39.13
CA ALA A 47 -12.90 26.44 -40.51
C ALA A 47 -13.35 24.97 -40.62
N LEU A 48 -13.15 24.17 -39.56
CA LEU A 48 -13.60 22.79 -39.46
C LEU A 48 -15.05 22.64 -38.97
N GLY A 49 -15.73 23.74 -38.64
CA GLY A 49 -17.09 23.73 -38.08
C GLY A 49 -17.16 23.31 -36.60
N GLU A 50 -16.02 23.28 -35.90
CA GLU A 50 -15.91 22.89 -34.48
C GLU A 50 -15.42 24.07 -33.62
N PRO A 51 -16.18 25.17 -33.49
CA PRO A 51 -15.72 26.33 -32.72
C PRO A 51 -15.49 25.97 -31.26
N ALA A 52 -14.32 26.32 -30.74
CA ALA A 52 -13.98 26.18 -29.33
C ALA A 52 -14.15 27.50 -28.59
N GLU A 53 -14.51 27.41 -27.31
CA GLU A 53 -14.61 28.56 -26.43
C GLU A 53 -13.19 29.08 -26.08
N PRO A 54 -12.89 30.39 -26.26
CA PRO A 54 -11.54 30.93 -26.07
C PRO A 54 -10.95 30.72 -24.68
N ASP A 55 -11.73 30.85 -23.60
CA ASP A 55 -11.23 30.66 -22.23
C ASP A 55 -10.92 29.20 -21.92
N LEU A 56 -11.70 28.27 -22.50
CA LEU A 56 -11.42 26.84 -22.46
C LEU A 56 -10.12 26.53 -23.18
N LEU A 57 -9.87 27.12 -24.36
CA LEU A 57 -8.62 26.95 -25.08
C LEU A 57 -7.43 27.50 -24.29
N ARG A 58 -7.55 28.69 -23.69
CA ARG A 58 -6.51 29.27 -22.82
C ARG A 58 -6.18 28.35 -21.65
N ARG A 59 -7.21 27.74 -21.02
CA ARG A 59 -6.99 26.75 -19.96
C ARG A 59 -6.27 25.50 -20.46
N VAL A 60 -6.61 25.02 -21.66
CA VAL A 60 -5.92 23.88 -22.28
C VAL A 60 -4.45 24.22 -22.52
N LEU A 61 -4.17 25.38 -23.10
CA LEU A 61 -2.81 25.81 -23.40
C LEU A 61 -2.01 26.07 -22.14
N ALA A 62 -2.57 26.74 -21.12
CA ALA A 62 -1.90 26.94 -19.84
C ALA A 62 -1.52 25.60 -19.17
N ASN A 63 -2.39 24.59 -19.27
CA ASN A 63 -2.07 23.25 -18.80
C ASN A 63 -0.98 22.60 -19.66
N HIS A 64 -1.04 22.73 -20.98
CA HIS A 64 -0.09 22.15 -21.92
C HIS A 64 1.32 22.73 -21.74
N THR A 65 1.43 24.06 -21.74
CA THR A 65 2.71 24.78 -21.61
C THR A 65 3.28 24.71 -20.19
N GLY A 66 2.43 24.46 -19.19
CA GLY A 66 2.85 24.21 -17.80
C GLY A 66 3.40 22.80 -17.54
N ARG A 67 3.34 21.87 -18.50
CA ARG A 67 3.87 20.51 -18.34
C ARG A 67 5.39 20.55 -18.28
N ALA A 68 5.98 19.74 -17.39
CA ALA A 68 7.44 19.63 -17.29
C ALA A 68 8.10 19.31 -18.65
N GLY A 69 7.44 18.52 -19.52
CA GLY A 69 8.00 18.14 -20.82
C GLY A 69 8.06 19.30 -21.80
N TYR A 70 7.03 20.14 -21.76
CA TYR A 70 7.03 21.37 -22.56
C TYR A 70 8.12 22.34 -22.08
N LEU A 71 8.27 22.49 -20.76
CA LEU A 71 9.33 23.33 -20.19
C LEU A 71 10.73 22.81 -20.55
N LEU A 72 10.93 21.48 -20.58
CA LEU A 72 12.17 20.86 -21.04
C LEU A 72 12.38 21.09 -22.55
N ALA A 73 11.32 21.03 -23.36
CA ALA A 73 11.40 21.35 -24.78
C ALA A 73 11.83 22.80 -25.03
N LEU A 74 11.39 23.76 -24.21
CA LEU A 74 11.85 25.15 -24.29
C LEU A 74 13.37 25.31 -24.03
N LEU A 75 13.95 24.43 -23.21
CA LEU A 75 15.36 24.50 -22.81
C LEU A 75 16.29 23.71 -23.72
N HIS A 76 15.86 22.53 -24.16
CA HIS A 76 16.75 21.54 -24.78
C HIS A 76 16.53 21.38 -26.28
N ARG A 77 15.50 22.00 -26.87
CA ARG A 77 15.25 21.81 -28.31
C ARG A 77 16.34 22.50 -29.14
N PRO A 78 16.94 21.77 -30.13
CA PRO A 78 17.94 22.35 -31.01
C PRO A 78 17.43 23.60 -31.74
N GLY A 79 18.26 24.63 -31.79
CA GLY A 79 17.97 25.88 -32.49
C GLY A 79 17.00 26.82 -31.77
N GLY A 80 16.43 26.44 -30.61
CA GLY A 80 15.57 27.32 -29.82
C GLY A 80 14.38 27.88 -30.61
N ARG A 81 13.90 27.19 -31.64
CA ARG A 81 12.82 27.67 -32.52
C ARG A 81 11.46 27.30 -31.96
N ARG A 82 10.48 28.17 -32.21
CA ARG A 82 9.07 27.89 -32.01
C ARG A 82 8.47 27.30 -33.28
N HIS A 83 7.37 26.57 -33.15
CA HIS A 83 6.74 25.85 -34.24
C HIS A 83 5.26 26.18 -34.31
N ASP A 84 4.73 26.31 -35.53
CA ASP A 84 3.30 26.50 -35.78
C ASP A 84 2.51 25.18 -35.68
N LEU A 85 1.22 25.21 -36.03
CA LEU A 85 0.33 24.04 -36.00
C LEU A 85 0.74 22.93 -36.98
N ASP A 86 1.41 23.31 -38.07
CA ASP A 86 1.84 22.44 -39.16
C ASP A 86 3.28 21.95 -38.95
N GLY A 87 3.92 22.34 -37.85
CA GLY A 87 5.28 21.97 -37.46
C GLY A 87 6.38 22.80 -38.12
N ASN A 88 6.05 23.90 -38.79
CA ASN A 88 7.03 24.78 -39.40
C ASN A 88 7.64 25.72 -38.35
N PRO A 89 8.94 26.03 -38.44
CA PRO A 89 9.57 26.97 -37.53
C PRO A 89 8.98 28.38 -37.69
N CYS A 90 8.45 28.94 -36.62
CA CYS A 90 7.85 30.26 -36.57
C CYS A 90 8.27 30.99 -35.28
N GLY A 91 9.34 31.79 -35.38
CA GLY A 91 9.91 32.55 -34.28
C GLY A 91 10.89 31.75 -33.41
N GLU A 92 11.37 32.41 -32.36
CA GLU A 92 12.39 31.87 -31.47
C GLU A 92 11.96 31.93 -30.00
N VAL A 93 12.57 31.07 -29.19
CA VAL A 93 12.46 31.07 -27.74
C VAL A 93 13.47 32.08 -27.21
N ASP A 94 12.95 33.09 -26.53
CA ASP A 94 13.69 34.14 -25.89
C ASP A 94 14.39 33.64 -24.61
N ALA A 95 15.42 34.39 -24.19
CA ALA A 95 16.15 34.07 -22.96
C ALA A 95 15.24 34.16 -21.72
N GLN A 96 14.26 35.05 -21.72
CA GLN A 96 13.30 35.19 -20.63
C GLN A 96 12.43 33.95 -20.47
N ALA A 97 11.80 33.43 -21.55
CA ALA A 97 11.01 32.20 -21.43
C ALA A 97 11.86 31.00 -21.00
N ARG A 98 13.14 30.92 -21.40
CA ARG A 98 14.06 29.91 -20.88
C ARG A 98 14.27 30.06 -19.37
N GLY A 99 14.51 31.27 -18.88
CA GLY A 99 14.64 31.55 -17.45
C GLY A 99 13.38 31.18 -16.65
N GLU A 100 12.21 31.53 -17.17
CA GLU A 100 10.92 31.15 -16.57
C GLU A 100 10.71 29.63 -16.57
N ALA A 101 11.10 28.93 -17.65
CA ALA A 101 11.01 27.49 -17.73
C ALA A 101 11.88 26.78 -16.66
N VAL A 102 13.10 27.27 -16.43
CA VAL A 102 13.97 26.77 -15.33
C VAL A 102 13.29 26.98 -13.98
N ARG A 103 12.74 28.18 -13.71
CA ARG A 103 12.03 28.49 -12.47
C ARG A 103 10.86 27.53 -12.23
N LEU A 104 10.01 27.35 -13.24
CA LEU A 104 8.83 26.48 -13.17
C LEU A 104 9.21 25.00 -12.99
N LEU A 105 10.30 24.53 -13.63
CA LEU A 105 10.81 23.18 -13.42
C LEU A 105 11.30 22.96 -11.98
N GLY A 106 11.98 23.94 -11.39
CA GLY A 106 12.35 23.93 -9.98
C GLY A 106 11.14 23.80 -9.05
N GLU A 107 10.06 24.55 -9.31
CA GLU A 107 8.80 24.43 -8.58
C GLU A 107 8.15 23.06 -8.74
N HIS A 108 8.15 22.48 -9.95
CA HIS A 108 7.64 21.13 -10.20
C HIS A 108 8.40 20.10 -9.37
N GLN A 109 9.73 20.17 -9.35
CA GLN A 109 10.55 19.26 -8.55
C GLN A 109 10.25 19.42 -7.04
N LYS A 110 10.10 20.66 -6.56
CA LYS A 110 9.75 20.93 -5.17
C LYS A 110 8.37 20.32 -4.82
N ARG A 111 7.35 20.58 -5.64
CA ARG A 111 6.00 20.01 -5.47
C ARG A 111 6.00 18.48 -5.49
N GLN A 112 6.79 17.86 -6.37
CA GLN A 112 6.93 16.40 -6.42
C GLN A 112 7.59 15.84 -5.15
N LYS A 113 8.66 16.47 -4.64
CA LYS A 113 9.30 16.08 -3.39
C LYS A 113 8.34 16.18 -2.21
N GLU A 114 7.62 17.30 -2.09
CA GLU A 114 6.62 17.50 -1.04
C GLU A 114 5.48 16.49 -1.10
N ALA A 115 4.95 16.21 -2.30
CA ALA A 115 3.90 15.21 -2.49
C ALA A 115 4.38 13.79 -2.11
N SER A 116 5.61 13.43 -2.46
CA SER A 116 6.24 12.16 -2.08
C SER A 116 6.38 12.01 -0.57
N VAL A 117 6.85 13.06 0.12
CA VAL A 117 6.97 13.09 1.58
C VAL A 117 5.59 12.93 2.24
N ARG A 118 4.59 13.70 1.80
CA ARG A 118 3.21 13.61 2.30
C ARG A 118 2.62 12.21 2.08
N HIS A 119 2.83 11.62 0.92
CA HIS A 119 2.36 10.26 0.63
C HIS A 119 3.01 9.23 1.57
N ARG A 120 4.33 9.33 1.80
CA ARG A 120 5.04 8.46 2.75
C ARG A 120 4.49 8.63 4.18
N GLN A 121 4.26 9.87 4.62
CA GLN A 121 3.70 10.16 5.94
C GLN A 121 2.30 9.58 6.10
N ASN A 122 1.40 9.81 5.13
CA ASN A 122 0.04 9.27 5.16
C ASN A 122 0.04 7.74 5.21
N ARG A 123 0.88 7.10 4.39
CA ARG A 123 1.01 5.63 4.38
C ARG A 123 1.56 5.09 5.72
N ALA A 124 2.46 5.81 6.36
CA ALA A 124 2.96 5.44 7.68
C ALA A 124 1.88 5.57 8.76
N LEU A 125 1.10 6.66 8.74
CA LEU A 125 -0.03 6.88 9.64
C LEU A 125 -1.11 5.80 9.45
N GLU A 126 -1.48 5.48 8.21
CA GLU A 126 -2.44 4.42 7.91
C GLU A 126 -1.97 3.06 8.43
N LYS A 127 -0.69 2.71 8.21
CA LYS A 127 -0.10 1.47 8.75
C LYS A 127 -0.10 1.44 10.27
N ALA A 128 0.25 2.55 10.93
CA ALA A 128 0.22 2.65 12.38
C ALA A 128 -1.21 2.48 12.94
N GLN A 129 -2.21 3.09 12.28
CA GLN A 129 -3.61 2.94 12.64
C GLN A 129 -4.11 1.50 12.44
N GLN A 130 -3.72 0.84 11.34
CA GLN A 130 -4.06 -0.56 11.10
C GLN A 130 -3.40 -1.48 12.13
N ALA A 131 -2.13 -1.27 12.46
CA ALA A 131 -1.41 -2.03 13.48
C ALA A 131 -2.05 -1.84 14.87
N ALA A 132 -2.44 -0.62 15.24
CA ALA A 132 -3.12 -0.35 16.51
C ALA A 132 -4.51 -1.01 16.58
N LYS A 133 -5.27 -1.01 15.49
CA LYS A 133 -6.55 -1.72 15.40
C LYS A 133 -6.35 -3.23 15.52
N ALA A 134 -5.38 -3.80 14.81
CA ALA A 134 -5.05 -5.22 14.88
C ALA A 134 -4.61 -5.63 16.30
N ALA A 135 -3.76 -4.83 16.95
CA ALA A 135 -3.34 -5.08 18.33
C ALA A 135 -4.53 -5.08 19.30
N ARG A 136 -5.47 -4.14 19.16
CA ARG A 136 -6.71 -4.09 19.97
C ARG A 136 -7.59 -5.31 19.77
N ILE A 137 -7.72 -5.79 18.53
CA ILE A 137 -8.49 -7.01 18.23
C ILE A 137 -7.80 -8.23 18.85
N ALA A 138 -6.49 -8.37 18.63
CA ALA A 138 -5.71 -9.47 19.19
C ALA A 138 -5.74 -9.49 20.73
N GLU A 139 -5.72 -8.33 21.39
CA GLU A 139 -5.85 -8.24 22.85
C GLU A 139 -7.24 -8.69 23.33
N ARG A 140 -8.31 -8.27 22.63
CA ARG A 140 -9.68 -8.70 22.94
C ARG A 140 -9.85 -10.21 22.78
N GLU A 141 -9.29 -10.77 21.71
CA GLU A 141 -9.30 -12.22 21.47
C GLU A 141 -8.53 -12.99 22.53
N ARG A 142 -7.35 -12.50 22.93
CA ARG A 142 -6.57 -13.10 24.03
C ARG A 142 -7.34 -13.11 25.35
N LYS A 143 -7.94 -11.98 25.74
CA LYS A 143 -8.76 -11.89 26.96
C LYS A 143 -10.00 -12.78 26.89
N ALA A 144 -10.64 -12.88 25.73
CA ALA A 144 -11.78 -13.77 25.52
C ALA A 144 -11.37 -15.25 25.62
N ALA A 145 -10.24 -15.63 25.03
CA ALA A 145 -9.68 -16.98 25.09
C ALA A 145 -9.27 -17.35 26.52
N GLU A 146 -8.64 -16.44 27.27
CA GLU A 146 -8.30 -16.64 28.68
C GLU A 146 -9.55 -16.85 29.54
N LYS A 147 -10.59 -16.03 29.34
CA LYS A 147 -11.88 -16.18 30.04
C LYS A 147 -12.55 -17.52 29.72
N ARG A 148 -12.47 -18.00 28.48
CA ARG A 148 -12.96 -19.33 28.07
C ARG A 148 -12.17 -20.44 28.77
N ARG A 149 -10.83 -20.38 28.73
CA ARG A 149 -9.96 -21.35 29.42
C ARG A 149 -10.26 -21.44 30.92
N ARG A 150 -10.43 -20.29 31.59
CA ARG A 150 -10.76 -20.25 33.03
C ARG A 150 -12.13 -20.87 33.32
N ARG A 151 -13.12 -20.68 32.44
CA ARG A 151 -14.44 -21.31 32.56
C ARG A 151 -14.37 -22.83 32.39
N GLU A 152 -13.68 -23.29 31.34
CA GLU A 152 -13.47 -24.71 31.09
C GLU A 152 -12.70 -25.38 32.23
N GLU A 153 -11.70 -24.72 32.80
CA GLU A 153 -10.96 -25.22 33.96
C GLU A 153 -11.84 -25.32 35.21
N HIS A 154 -12.64 -24.29 35.50
CA HIS A 154 -13.58 -24.32 36.62
C HIS A 154 -14.61 -25.46 36.46
N GLU A 155 -15.10 -25.69 35.23
CA GLU A 155 -16.02 -26.78 34.92
C GLU A 155 -15.37 -28.16 35.10
N ARG A 156 -14.14 -28.35 34.60
CA ARG A 156 -13.36 -29.57 34.83
C ARG A 156 -13.13 -29.84 36.32
N ASN A 157 -12.78 -28.80 37.09
CA ASN A 157 -12.57 -28.92 38.53
C ASN A 157 -13.89 -29.27 39.26
N ARG A 158 -15.02 -28.73 38.80
CA ARG A 158 -16.35 -29.08 39.34
C ARG A 158 -16.70 -30.55 39.07
N GLN A 159 -16.47 -31.05 37.85
CA GLN A 159 -16.68 -32.46 37.50
C GLN A 159 -15.81 -33.39 38.34
N ARG A 160 -14.51 -33.10 38.46
CA ARG A 160 -13.61 -33.86 39.35
C ARG A 160 -14.07 -33.88 40.80
N GLY A 161 -14.61 -32.76 41.29
CA GLY A 161 -15.19 -32.68 42.63
C GLY A 161 -16.41 -33.58 42.82
N ILE A 162 -17.29 -33.64 41.80
CA ILE A 162 -18.46 -34.52 41.80
C ILE A 162 -18.02 -35.99 41.75
N GLU A 163 -17.11 -36.34 40.85
CA GLU A 163 -16.56 -37.70 40.71
C GLU A 163 -15.89 -38.17 41.99
N ARG A 164 -15.10 -37.31 42.65
CA ARG A 164 -14.47 -37.63 43.93
C ARG A 164 -15.51 -37.89 45.02
N ARG A 165 -16.55 -37.05 45.14
CA ARG A 165 -17.63 -37.27 46.11
C ARG A 165 -18.41 -38.55 45.81
N ALA A 166 -18.65 -38.86 44.54
CA ALA A 166 -19.29 -40.11 44.13
C ALA A 166 -18.42 -41.33 44.44
N ALA A 167 -17.10 -41.26 44.20
CA ALA A 167 -16.15 -42.31 44.54
C ALA A 167 -16.07 -42.53 46.07
N GLU A 168 -16.02 -41.45 46.86
CA GLU A 168 -16.07 -41.54 48.32
C GLU A 168 -17.40 -42.13 48.82
N ALA A 169 -18.53 -41.79 48.20
CA ALA A 169 -19.83 -42.39 48.54
C ALA A 169 -19.86 -43.89 48.21
N ARG A 170 -19.37 -44.29 47.03
CA ARG A 170 -19.22 -45.71 46.65
C ARG A 170 -18.27 -46.47 47.59
N ALA A 171 -17.17 -45.85 48.01
CA ALA A 171 -16.23 -46.43 48.97
C ALA A 171 -16.87 -46.61 50.37
N ARG A 172 -17.72 -45.66 50.80
CA ARG A 172 -18.50 -45.79 52.05
C ARG A 172 -19.57 -46.88 51.95
N GLU A 173 -20.25 -46.99 50.81
CA GLU A 173 -21.26 -48.02 50.57
C GLU A 173 -20.66 -49.43 50.53
N THR A 174 -19.51 -49.60 49.86
CA THR A 174 -18.75 -50.86 49.85
C THR A 174 -18.22 -51.22 51.24
N ALA A 175 -17.74 -50.24 52.02
CA ALA A 175 -17.36 -50.44 53.41
C ALA A 175 -18.54 -50.82 54.32
N GLN A 176 -19.74 -50.27 54.08
CA GLN A 176 -20.97 -50.63 54.80
C GLN A 176 -21.49 -52.03 54.43
N ARG A 177 -21.29 -52.49 53.18
CA ARG A 177 -21.65 -53.85 52.74
C ARG A 177 -20.67 -54.93 53.20
N GLY A 178 -19.61 -54.58 53.94
CA GLY A 178 -18.68 -55.56 54.53
C GLY A 178 -17.68 -56.19 53.56
N GLU A 179 -17.63 -55.75 52.29
CA GLU A 179 -16.64 -56.19 51.32
C GLU A 179 -15.40 -55.29 51.40
N LYS A 180 -14.27 -55.83 51.87
CA LYS A 180 -12.98 -55.12 51.83
C LYS A 180 -12.68 -54.74 50.37
N PRO A 181 -12.39 -53.46 50.07
CA PRO A 181 -12.00 -53.08 48.71
C PRO A 181 -10.72 -53.85 48.33
N PRO A 182 -10.59 -54.31 47.07
CA PRO A 182 -9.36 -54.94 46.62
C PRO A 182 -8.22 -53.94 46.82
N LEU A 183 -7.21 -54.35 47.59
CA LEU A 183 -6.00 -53.55 47.77
C LEU A 183 -5.46 -53.20 46.38
N PRO A 184 -5.02 -51.95 46.15
CA PRO A 184 -4.38 -51.62 44.89
C PRO A 184 -3.20 -52.59 44.69
N GLU A 185 -3.13 -53.24 43.53
CA GLU A 185 -1.94 -54.00 43.15
C GLU A 185 -0.78 -53.02 43.08
N VAL A 186 -0.05 -52.92 44.19
CA VAL A 186 1.25 -52.28 44.21
C VAL A 186 2.15 -53.22 43.41
N VAL A 187 2.29 -52.94 42.12
CA VAL A 187 3.35 -53.56 41.31
C VAL A 187 4.66 -53.07 41.90
N HIS A 188 5.20 -53.84 42.84
CA HIS A 188 6.57 -53.68 43.30
C HIS A 188 7.45 -53.94 42.08
N LYS A 189 7.90 -52.88 41.41
CA LYS A 189 9.03 -52.97 40.51
C LYS A 189 10.16 -53.59 41.32
N ARG A 190 10.45 -54.88 41.10
CA ARG A 190 11.65 -55.53 41.64
C ARG A 190 12.81 -54.62 41.27
N ARG A 191 13.43 -53.99 42.27
CA ARG A 191 14.74 -53.37 42.07
C ARG A 191 15.61 -54.51 41.54
N ARG A 192 16.11 -54.40 40.31
CA ARG A 192 17.18 -55.28 39.84
C ARG A 192 18.26 -55.20 40.91
N ARG A 193 18.57 -56.31 41.57
CA ARG A 193 19.84 -56.43 42.25
C ARG A 193 20.88 -56.27 41.15
N VAL A 194 21.55 -55.13 41.15
CA VAL A 194 22.84 -55.02 40.48
C VAL A 194 23.75 -55.91 41.33
N ASP A 195 24.15 -57.06 40.80
CA ASP A 195 25.21 -57.86 41.41
C ASP A 195 26.47 -56.98 41.44
N PRO A 196 27.02 -56.65 42.62
CA PRO A 196 28.22 -55.81 42.71
C PRO A 196 29.47 -56.49 42.12
N ASP A 197 29.41 -57.79 41.84
CA ASP A 197 30.53 -58.59 41.31
C ASP A 197 30.45 -58.93 39.81
N ARG A 198 29.48 -58.36 39.08
CA ARG A 198 29.48 -58.50 37.61
C ARG A 198 30.40 -57.45 37.00
N ILE A 199 31.70 -57.71 37.10
CA ILE A 199 32.74 -57.01 36.35
C ILE A 199 32.49 -57.30 34.86
N ASP A 200 32.17 -56.25 34.09
CA ASP A 200 32.09 -56.34 32.64
C ASP A 200 33.48 -56.74 32.09
N PRO A 201 33.60 -57.79 31.26
CA PRO A 201 34.89 -58.25 30.75
C PRO A 201 35.54 -57.27 29.76
N LYS A 202 34.96 -56.08 29.54
CA LYS A 202 35.53 -54.99 28.75
C LYS A 202 36.31 -53.95 29.56
N ASP A 203 36.27 -54.01 30.90
CA ASP A 203 37.01 -53.09 31.78
C ASP A 203 38.29 -53.70 32.38
N ARG A 204 38.76 -54.84 31.85
CA ARG A 204 40.12 -55.32 32.11
C ARG A 204 41.09 -54.72 31.08
N LYS A 205 41.95 -53.81 31.55
CA LYS A 205 43.17 -53.33 30.88
C LYS A 205 44.33 -53.37 31.87
N PRO A 206 45.58 -53.53 31.41
CA PRO A 206 46.08 -54.18 30.19
C PRO A 206 46.53 -55.62 30.43
#